data_AF-A0A380Q644-F1
#
_entry.id   AF-A0A380Q644-F1
#
_cell.length_a   1.000
_cell.length_b   1.000
_cell.length_c   1.000
_cell.angle_alpha   90.00
_cell.angle_beta   90.00
_cell.angle_gamma   90.00
#
_symmetry.space_group_name_H-M   'P 1'
#
loop_
_entity.id
_entity.type
_entity.pdbx_description
1 polymer ?
#
loop_
_entity_poly.entity_id
_entity_poly.type
_entity_poly.pdbx_seq_one_letter_code
_entity_poly.pdbx_strand_id
1 'polypeptide(L)'
;MINSFRRYIGDNLLPGEVDRLTVLNWRRHVLNKQGLSSITWNNKVAHMRAIFNHALLHDLVSFKNNPFNGVIVRPDVKRKKH
;
A
#
# COMPACT_ATOMS: atom_id res chain seq x y z
N MET A 1 10.02 0.54 3.58
CA MET A 1 8.60 0.58 3.15
C MET A 1 8.02 -0.81 2.89
N ILE A 2 8.76 -1.76 2.30
CA ILE A 2 8.37 -3.18 2.17
C ILE A 2 8.17 -3.83 3.54
N ASN A 3 9.14 -3.63 4.45
CA ASN A 3 9.08 -4.20 5.80
C ASN A 3 7.85 -3.76 6.60
N SER A 4 7.29 -2.57 6.34
CA SER A 4 6.06 -2.13 7.03
C SER A 4 4.80 -2.82 6.52
N PHE A 5 4.76 -3.20 5.24
CA PHE A 5 3.66 -4.00 4.71
C PHE A 5 3.82 -5.46 5.16
N ARG A 6 5.02 -6.01 5.04
CA ARG A 6 5.33 -7.38 5.49
C ARG A 6 5.08 -7.59 6.99
N ARG A 7 5.45 -6.63 7.84
CA ARG A 7 5.10 -6.65 9.27
C ARG A 7 3.59 -6.59 9.53
N TYR A 8 2.80 -6.02 8.62
CA TYR A 8 1.35 -5.91 8.77
C TYR A 8 0.62 -7.20 8.36
N ILE A 9 1.02 -7.81 7.24
CA ILE A 9 0.42 -9.07 6.77
C ILE A 9 0.98 -10.32 7.46
N GLY A 10 2.13 -10.19 8.13
CA GLY A 10 2.88 -11.32 8.70
C GLY A 10 3.61 -12.13 7.63
N ASP A 11 4.35 -13.16 8.03
CA ASP A 11 5.05 -14.05 7.08
C ASP A 11 4.13 -15.14 6.47
N ASN A 12 2.87 -15.21 6.91
CA ASN A 12 1.93 -16.26 6.51
C ASN A 12 1.11 -15.93 5.26
N LEU A 13 1.08 -14.66 4.83
CA LEU A 13 0.32 -14.26 3.64
C LEU A 13 1.25 -14.21 2.44
N LEU A 14 0.99 -15.04 1.43
CA LEU A 14 1.80 -15.02 0.21
C LEU A 14 1.56 -13.70 -0.56
N PRO A 15 2.58 -13.18 -1.26
CA PRO A 15 2.42 -11.99 -2.08
C PRO A 15 1.27 -12.11 -3.08
N GLY A 16 0.95 -13.32 -3.55
CA GLY A 16 -0.15 -13.67 -4.47
C GLY A 16 -1.56 -13.69 -3.86
N GLU A 17 -1.69 -13.61 -2.53
CA GLU A 17 -2.99 -13.59 -1.82
C GLU A 17 -3.39 -12.18 -1.39
N VAL A 18 -2.56 -11.18 -1.69
CA VAL A 18 -2.83 -9.77 -1.39
C VAL A 18 -3.96 -9.25 -2.28
N ASP A 19 -5.19 -9.27 -1.75
CA ASP A 19 -6.33 -8.62 -2.38
C ASP A 19 -6.45 -7.13 -2.03
N ARG A 20 -7.23 -6.39 -2.81
CA ARG A 20 -7.54 -4.98 -2.60
C ARG A 20 -8.09 -4.69 -1.20
N LEU A 21 -8.88 -5.60 -0.62
CA LEU A 21 -9.38 -5.45 0.75
C LEU A 21 -8.24 -5.38 1.78
N THR A 22 -7.21 -6.21 1.63
CA THR A 22 -6.01 -6.20 2.49
C THR A 22 -5.29 -4.86 2.41
N VAL A 23 -5.15 -4.29 1.21
CA VAL A 23 -4.53 -2.97 1.02
C VAL A 23 -5.36 -1.86 1.67
N LEU A 24 -6.70 -1.92 1.60
CA LEU A 24 -7.59 -0.97 2.28
C LEU A 24 -7.53 -1.10 3.82
N ASN A 25 -7.39 -2.31 4.34
CA ASN A 25 -7.20 -2.54 5.77
C ASN A 25 -5.85 -2.00 6.24
N TRP A 26 -4.80 -2.20 5.45
CA TRP A 26 -3.49 -1.62 5.73
C TRP A 26 -3.53 -0.10 5.72
N ARG A 27 -4.25 0.52 4.76
CA ARG A 27 -4.48 1.97 4.74
C ARG A 27 -5.09 2.46 6.06
N ARG A 28 -6.18 1.81 6.50
CA ARG A 28 -6.84 2.16 7.77
C ARG A 28 -5.89 2.01 8.95
N HIS A 29 -5.07 0.95 8.98
CA HIS A 29 -4.09 0.75 10.04
C HIS A 29 -3.00 1.86 10.03
N VAL A 30 -2.43 2.17 8.86
CA VAL A 30 -1.37 3.19 8.75
C VAL A 30 -1.87 4.59 9.12
N LEU A 31 -3.05 4.98 8.64
CA LEU A 31 -3.59 6.32 8.88
C LEU A 31 -4.22 6.45 10.26
N ASN A 32 -5.03 5.47 10.71
CA ASN A 32 -5.82 5.61 11.93
C ASN A 32 -5.16 4.98 13.16
N LYS A 33 -4.37 3.91 13.00
CA LYS A 33 -3.70 3.25 14.14
C LYS A 33 -2.28 3.78 14.35
N GLN A 34 -1.52 3.97 13.28
CA GLN A 34 -0.16 4.52 13.37
C GLN A 34 -0.11 6.05 13.31
N GLY A 35 -1.19 6.71 12.90
CA GLY A 35 -1.25 8.17 12.80
C GLY A 35 -0.31 8.76 11.75
N LEU A 36 0.13 7.97 10.76
CA LEU A 36 1.03 8.45 9.72
C LEU A 36 0.29 9.35 8.73
N SER A 37 1.03 10.30 8.14
CA SER A 37 0.45 11.23 7.16
C SER A 37 0.01 10.54 5.87
N SER A 38 -0.96 11.12 5.19
CA SER A 38 -1.38 10.72 3.83
C SER A 38 -0.21 10.74 2.83
N ILE A 39 0.77 11.63 3.01
CA ILE A 39 1.99 11.68 2.20
C ILE A 39 2.82 10.40 2.42
N THR A 40 3.04 10.03 3.68
CA THR A 40 3.76 8.80 4.05
C THR A 40 3.07 7.55 3.52
N TRP A 41 1.73 7.51 3.56
CA TRP A 41 0.95 6.44 2.95
C TRP A 41 1.12 6.39 1.42
N ASN A 42 1.01 7.53 0.74
CA ASN A 42 1.15 7.59 -0.71
C ASN A 42 2.52 7.13 -1.19
N ASN A 43 3.58 7.50 -0.46
CA ASN A 43 4.93 7.01 -0.74
C ASN A 43 4.98 5.49 -0.62
N LYS A 44 4.43 4.91 0.46
CA LYS A 44 4.35 3.44 0.63
C LYS A 44 3.63 2.78 -0.54
N VAL A 45 2.47 3.32 -0.96
CA VAL A 45 1.70 2.81 -2.11
C VAL A 45 2.51 2.88 -3.40
N ALA A 46 3.19 4.00 -3.69
CA ALA A 46 4.00 4.14 -4.91
C ALA A 46 5.10 3.07 -5.00
N HIS A 47 5.79 2.81 -3.89
CA HIS A 47 6.81 1.76 -3.85
C HIS A 47 6.21 0.35 -3.99
N MET A 48 5.10 0.05 -3.31
CA MET A 48 4.43 -1.25 -3.48
C MET A 48 3.94 -1.44 -4.91
N ARG A 49 3.42 -0.39 -5.54
CA ARG A 49 3.01 -0.43 -6.95
C ARG A 49 4.17 -0.81 -7.87
N ALA A 50 5.33 -0.20 -7.70
CA ALA A 50 6.52 -0.51 -8.51
C ALA A 50 6.93 -1.99 -8.37
N ILE A 51 6.92 -2.53 -7.15
CA ILE A 51 7.29 -3.92 -6.87
C ILE A 51 6.29 -4.90 -7.48
N PHE A 52 5.00 -4.67 -7.28
CA PHE A 52 3.96 -5.55 -7.82
C PHE A 52 3.86 -5.43 -9.36
N ASN A 53 4.11 -4.25 -9.93
CA ASN A 53 4.23 -4.10 -11.37
C ASN A 53 5.42 -4.89 -11.92
N HIS A 54 6.57 -4.84 -11.24
CA HIS A 54 7.73 -5.65 -11.64
C HIS A 54 7.43 -7.15 -11.52
N ALA A 55 6.80 -7.60 -10.43
CA ALA A 55 6.40 -9.00 -10.26
C ALA A 55 5.40 -9.47 -11.33
N LEU A 56 4.47 -8.60 -11.75
CA LEU A 56 3.53 -8.86 -12.83
C LEU A 56 4.21 -8.96 -14.19
N LEU A 57 5.20 -8.10 -14.48
CA LEU A 57 5.96 -8.16 -15.73
C LEU A 57 6.74 -9.47 -15.91
N HIS A 58 7.10 -10.12 -14.81
CA HIS A 58 7.82 -11.39 -14.80
C HIS A 58 6.91 -12.61 -14.54
N ASP A 59 5.58 -12.44 -14.59
CA ASP A 59 4.57 -13.48 -14.29
C ASP A 59 4.81 -14.21 -12.95
N LEU A 60 5.44 -13.54 -11.99
CA LEU A 60 5.75 -14.11 -10.66
C LEU A 60 4.51 -14.23 -9.76
N VAL A 61 3.40 -13.59 -10.16
CA VAL A 61 2.16 -13.51 -9.40
C VAL A 61 0.95 -13.56 -10.33
N SER A 62 -0.06 -14.37 -10.00
CA SER A 62 -1.29 -14.53 -10.79
C SER A 62 -2.29 -13.37 -10.66
N PHE A 63 -1.84 -12.16 -10.29
CA PHE A 63 -2.78 -11.04 -10.18
C PHE A 63 -3.20 -10.54 -11.57
N LYS A 64 -4.50 -10.40 -11.77
CA LYS A 64 -5.03 -9.78 -12.99
C LYS A 64 -4.75 -8.28 -13.06
N ASN A 65 -4.58 -7.63 -11.90
CA ASN A 65 -4.34 -6.19 -11.75
C ASN A 65 -3.59 -5.91 -10.44
N ASN A 66 -2.76 -4.86 -10.40
CA ASN A 66 -2.02 -4.47 -9.20
C ASN A 66 -2.98 -3.98 -8.07
N PRO A 67 -3.00 -4.63 -6.89
CA PRO A 67 -3.94 -4.30 -5.81
C PRO A 67 -3.69 -2.93 -5.16
N PHE A 68 -2.53 -2.32 -5.41
CA PHE A 68 -2.16 -0.97 -4.93
C PHE A 68 -2.57 0.15 -5.90
N ASN A 69 -3.11 -0.17 -7.08
CA ASN A 69 -3.62 0.85 -8.00
C ASN A 69 -4.85 1.56 -7.40
N GLY A 70 -4.84 2.90 -7.48
CA GLY A 70 -5.98 3.73 -7.04
C GLY A 70 -6.17 3.83 -5.51
N VAL A 71 -5.22 3.38 -4.69
CA VAL A 71 -5.31 3.44 -3.22
C VAL A 71 -4.60 4.67 -2.63
N ILE A 72 -4.23 5.64 -3.47
CA ILE A 72 -3.63 6.91 -3.06
C ILE A 72 -4.68 7.76 -2.33
N VAL A 73 -4.26 8.45 -1.26
CA VAL A 73 -5.11 9.35 -0.49
C VAL A 73 -4.74 10.78 -0.84
N ARG A 74 -5.75 11.65 -1.02
CA ARG A 74 -5.47 13.08 -1.19
C ARG A 74 -4.71 13.56 0.04
N PRO A 75 -3.50 14.13 -0.11
CA PRO A 75 -2.80 14.68 1.02
C PRO A 75 -3.69 15.74 1.65
N ASP A 76 -3.87 15.67 2.97
CA ASP A 76 -4.47 16.79 3.71
C ASP A 76 -3.50 17.96 3.56
N VAL A 77 -3.78 18.82 2.58
CA VAL A 77 -3.16 20.13 2.52
C VAL A 77 -3.66 20.85 3.75
N LYS A 78 -2.90 20.78 4.86
CA LYS A 78 -3.07 21.72 5.96
C LYS A 78 -3.02 23.09 5.31
N ARG A 79 -4.17 23.75 5.17
CA ARG A 79 -4.23 25.18 4.84
C ARG A 79 -3.30 25.85 5.86
N LYS A 80 -2.22 26.48 5.39
CA LYS A 80 -1.49 27.43 6.22
C LYS A 80 -2.52 28.45 6.69
N LYS A 81 -2.70 28.61 8.00
CA LYS A 81 -3.40 29.78 8.52
C LYS A 81 -2.54 31.00 8.14
N HIS A 82 -3.27 32.00 7.65
CA HIS A 82 -2.84 33.32 7.18
C HIS A 82 -1.84 34.00 8.10
#